data_AF-A0A7S4MQQ1-F1
#
_entry.id   AF-A0A7S4MQQ1-F1
#
_cell.length_a   1.000
_cell.length_b   1.000
_cell.length_c   1.000
_cell.angle_alpha   90.00
_cell.angle_beta   90.00
_cell.angle_gamma   90.00
#
_symmetry.space_group_name_H-M   'P 1'
#
loop_
_entity.id
_entity.type
_entity.pdbx_description
1 polymer ?
#
loop_
_entity_poly.entity_id
_entity_poly.type
_entity_poly.pdbx_seq_one_letter_code
_entity_poly.pdbx_strand_id
1 'polypeptide(L)'
;PVKAGFSNRPAAAIGDENIAPGRRIKFGVVFPKDVNAPPVHMFFDKMKPGTKLLEAAVAQAGLKMDKGKLVGSPERLNIFTLEGDVLRLDLEIEAHIGSTLRAGDTIILEKGNRLSEERLNFVRTIR
;
A
#
# COMPACT_ATOMS: atom_id res chain seq x y z
N PRO A 1 -18.69 10.55 -12.15
CA PRO A 1 -18.19 10.86 -10.79
C PRO A 1 -17.61 9.60 -10.12
N VAL A 2 -16.28 9.42 -10.18
CA VAL A 2 -15.62 8.31 -9.47
C VAL A 2 -15.66 8.65 -7.99
N LYS A 3 -16.22 7.77 -7.16
CA LYS A 3 -16.29 7.95 -5.71
C LYS A 3 -14.87 8.10 -5.16
N ALA A 4 -14.54 9.32 -4.75
CA ALA A 4 -13.27 9.62 -4.08
C ALA A 4 -13.37 9.12 -2.64
N GLY A 5 -13.02 7.85 -2.42
CA GLY A 5 -13.01 7.28 -1.08
C GLY A 5 -12.67 5.79 -1.07
N PHE A 6 -12.24 5.32 0.10
CA PHE A 6 -11.96 3.91 0.33
C PHE A 6 -13.19 3.04 0.10
N SER A 7 -13.01 1.89 -0.54
CA SER A 7 -14.13 0.96 -0.82
C SER A 7 -14.63 0.20 0.41
N ASN A 8 -13.89 0.25 1.52
CA ASN A 8 -14.25 -0.36 2.81
C ASN A 8 -13.84 0.55 3.99
N ARG A 9 -14.28 0.18 5.19
CA ARG A 9 -13.98 0.89 6.44
C ARG A 9 -12.73 0.31 7.12
N PRO A 10 -11.97 1.07 7.92
CA PRO A 10 -10.85 0.55 8.71
C PRO A 10 -11.22 -0.60 9.66
N ALA A 11 -12.44 -0.59 10.19
CA ALA A 11 -12.99 -1.67 11.03
C ALA A 11 -13.24 -2.97 10.26
N ALA A 12 -13.41 -2.87 8.93
CA ALA A 12 -13.65 -3.98 8.00
C ALA A 12 -12.50 -4.08 6.98
N ALA A 13 -11.25 -3.96 7.46
CA ALA A 13 -10.07 -4.13 6.65
C ALA A 13 -9.96 -5.57 6.13
N ILE A 14 -9.53 -5.73 4.89
CA ILE A 14 -9.42 -7.03 4.20
C ILE A 14 -7.98 -7.58 4.28
N GLY A 15 -7.81 -8.90 4.20
CA GLY A 15 -6.50 -9.56 4.24
C GLY A 15 -6.59 -11.01 4.74
N ASP A 16 -5.45 -11.61 5.09
CA ASP A 16 -5.35 -12.95 5.70
C ASP A 16 -5.75 -13.00 7.19
N GLU A 17 -6.99 -13.42 7.46
CA GLU A 17 -7.55 -13.45 8.82
C GLU A 17 -6.77 -14.34 9.81
N ASN A 18 -5.88 -15.22 9.32
CA ASN A 18 -5.06 -16.11 10.14
C ASN A 18 -3.84 -15.42 10.79
N ILE A 19 -3.54 -14.17 10.40
CA ILE A 19 -2.43 -13.41 11.00
C ILE A 19 -2.74 -13.16 12.48
N ALA A 20 -1.88 -13.63 13.38
CA ALA A 20 -2.05 -13.46 14.83
C ALA A 20 -2.21 -11.97 15.21
N PRO A 21 -3.07 -11.62 16.20
CA PRO A 21 -3.37 -10.22 16.53
C PRO A 21 -2.12 -9.36 16.81
N GLY A 22 -1.13 -9.88 17.55
CA GLY A 22 0.11 -9.16 17.86
C GLY A 22 1.04 -8.90 16.67
N ARG A 23 0.80 -9.55 15.52
CA ARG A 23 1.53 -9.40 14.26
C ARG A 23 0.76 -8.59 13.23
N ARG A 24 -0.52 -8.33 13.46
CA ARG A 24 -1.39 -7.69 12.49
C ARG A 24 -1.23 -6.18 12.56
N ILE A 25 -1.01 -5.55 11.42
CA ILE A 25 -1.06 -4.09 11.25
C ILE A 25 -2.04 -3.73 10.15
N LYS A 26 -2.72 -2.59 10.27
CA LYS A 26 -3.67 -2.09 9.28
C LYS A 26 -3.09 -0.88 8.56
N PHE A 27 -3.31 -0.79 7.25
CA PHE A 27 -3.01 0.39 6.45
C PHE A 27 -4.16 0.70 5.49
N GLY A 28 -4.36 1.98 5.20
CA GLY A 28 -5.02 2.39 3.97
C GLY A 28 -4.07 2.17 2.80
N VAL A 29 -4.54 1.60 1.69
CA VAL A 29 -3.74 1.28 0.52
C VAL A 29 -4.32 2.01 -0.68
N VAL A 30 -3.52 2.87 -1.30
CA VAL A 30 -3.86 3.58 -2.52
C VAL A 30 -3.07 3.02 -3.68
N PHE A 31 -3.75 2.58 -4.74
CA PHE A 31 -3.13 1.97 -5.92
C PHE A 31 -2.54 3.02 -6.89
N PRO A 32 -1.66 2.64 -7.84
CA PRO A 32 -1.14 3.56 -8.85
C PRO A 32 -2.27 4.26 -9.61
N LYS A 33 -2.06 5.53 -10.00
CA LYS A 33 -3.13 6.36 -10.59
C LYS A 33 -3.74 5.79 -11.87
N ASP A 34 -2.96 5.01 -12.61
CA ASP A 34 -3.35 4.41 -13.89
C ASP A 34 -3.97 3.02 -13.73
N VAL A 35 -4.02 2.52 -12.49
CA VAL A 35 -4.78 1.33 -12.11
C VAL A 35 -6.19 1.78 -11.72
N ASN A 36 -7.21 1.24 -12.40
CA ASN A 36 -8.61 1.47 -12.05
C ASN A 36 -9.04 0.63 -10.84
N ALA A 37 -8.34 0.76 -9.71
CA ALA A 37 -8.65 0.08 -8.45
C ALA A 37 -8.94 1.11 -7.35
N PRO A 38 -10.05 0.97 -6.62
CA PRO A 38 -10.37 1.89 -5.52
C PRO A 38 -9.40 1.66 -4.34
N PRO A 39 -9.08 2.70 -3.55
CA PRO A 39 -8.35 2.53 -2.31
C PRO A 39 -9.05 1.58 -1.34
N VAL A 40 -8.26 0.82 -0.56
CA VAL A 40 -8.78 -0.18 0.39
C VAL A 40 -8.04 -0.10 1.72
N HIS A 41 -8.74 -0.34 2.81
CA HIS A 41 -8.14 -0.67 4.09
C HIS A 41 -7.78 -2.14 4.09
N MET A 42 -6.51 -2.45 4.32
CA MET A 42 -6.00 -3.81 4.38
C MET A 42 -5.25 -4.03 5.68
N PHE A 43 -5.18 -5.28 6.12
CA PHE A 43 -4.25 -5.66 7.17
C PHE A 43 -3.15 -6.57 6.64
N PHE A 44 -1.99 -6.49 7.27
CA PHE A 44 -0.76 -7.17 6.88
C PHE A 44 -0.09 -7.78 8.11
N ASP A 45 0.77 -8.76 7.88
CA ASP A 45 1.65 -9.34 8.89
C ASP A 45 2.92 -8.52 8.96
N LYS A 46 3.12 -7.79 10.07
CA LYS A 46 4.25 -6.86 10.21
C LYS A 46 5.62 -7.55 10.19
N MET A 47 5.66 -8.88 10.42
CA MET A 47 6.88 -9.69 10.33
C MET A 47 7.25 -10.07 8.89
N LYS A 48 6.46 -9.67 7.89
CA LYS A 48 6.76 -9.92 6.48
C LYS A 48 7.47 -8.72 5.86
N PRO A 49 8.34 -8.96 4.86
CA PRO A 49 8.99 -7.88 4.14
C PRO A 49 8.00 -7.05 3.31
N GLY A 50 8.33 -5.79 3.03
CA GLY A 50 7.49 -4.89 2.23
C GLY A 50 7.13 -5.43 0.84
N THR A 51 7.98 -6.29 0.25
CA THR A 51 7.65 -7.02 -0.98
C THR A 51 6.37 -7.87 -0.86
N LYS A 52 6.13 -8.53 0.27
CA LYS A 52 4.90 -9.31 0.51
C LYS A 52 3.68 -8.43 0.71
N LEU A 53 3.85 -7.23 1.24
CA LEU A 53 2.79 -6.23 1.27
C LEU A 53 2.35 -5.86 -0.15
N LEU A 54 3.32 -5.56 -1.03
CA LEU A 54 3.03 -5.22 -2.43
C LEU A 54 2.30 -6.37 -3.13
N GLU A 55 2.82 -7.60 -3.03
CA GLU A 55 2.19 -8.77 -3.62
C GLU A 55 0.73 -8.93 -3.17
N ALA A 56 0.46 -8.81 -1.87
CA ALA A 56 -0.88 -8.93 -1.31
C ALA A 56 -1.82 -7.81 -1.77
N ALA A 57 -1.37 -6.56 -1.75
CA ALA A 57 -2.15 -5.41 -2.21
C ALA A 57 -2.46 -5.51 -3.71
N VAL A 58 -1.47 -5.86 -4.53
CA VAL A 58 -1.63 -6.01 -5.98
C VAL A 58 -2.59 -7.17 -6.30
N ALA A 59 -2.44 -8.32 -5.63
CA ALA A 59 -3.35 -9.45 -5.79
C ALA A 59 -4.80 -9.07 -5.40
N GLN A 60 -4.98 -8.28 -4.33
CA GLN A 60 -6.28 -7.79 -3.92
C GLN A 60 -6.95 -6.89 -4.98
N ALA A 61 -6.17 -6.14 -5.76
CA ALA A 61 -6.67 -5.35 -6.88
C ALA A 61 -6.89 -6.16 -8.18
N GLY A 62 -6.72 -7.49 -8.14
CA GLY A 62 -6.82 -8.35 -9.33
C GLY A 62 -5.66 -8.18 -10.31
N LEU A 63 -4.56 -7.56 -9.86
CA LEU A 63 -3.37 -7.31 -10.67
C LEU A 63 -2.31 -8.40 -10.46
N LYS A 64 -1.28 -8.40 -11.32
CA LYS A 64 -0.15 -9.32 -11.24
C LYS A 64 1.17 -8.56 -11.16
N MET A 65 2.11 -9.12 -10.39
CA MET A 65 3.49 -8.64 -10.35
C MET A 65 4.42 -9.62 -11.08
N ASP A 66 5.46 -9.07 -11.72
CA ASP A 66 6.62 -9.81 -12.20
C ASP A 66 7.89 -9.06 -11.81
N LYS A 67 8.79 -9.73 -11.07
CA LYS A 67 10.09 -9.19 -10.61
C LYS A 67 10.02 -7.77 -10.04
N GLY A 68 9.03 -7.50 -9.18
CA GLY A 68 8.84 -6.20 -8.52
C GLY A 68 8.18 -5.12 -9.37
N LYS A 69 7.67 -5.47 -10.56
CA LYS A 69 6.92 -4.58 -11.46
C LYS A 69 5.49 -5.06 -11.58
N LEU A 70 4.55 -4.16 -11.88
CA LEU A 70 3.25 -4.59 -12.38
C LEU A 70 3.40 -5.15 -13.79
N VAL A 71 2.69 -6.23 -14.11
CA VAL A 71 2.67 -6.77 -15.49
C VAL A 71 2.19 -5.67 -16.44
N GLY A 72 2.94 -5.45 -17.52
CA GLY A 72 2.68 -4.37 -18.48
C GLY A 72 3.32 -3.01 -18.12
N SER A 73 3.96 -2.89 -16.96
CA SER A 73 4.71 -1.71 -16.56
C SER A 73 6.22 -1.89 -16.77
N PRO A 74 6.94 -0.93 -17.39
CA PRO A 74 8.39 -0.96 -17.45
C PRO A 74 9.04 -0.62 -16.09
N GLU A 75 8.30 0.06 -15.22
CA GLU A 75 8.77 0.59 -13.94
C GLU A 75 8.50 -0.37 -12.77
N ARG A 76 9.40 -0.32 -11.76
CA ARG A 76 9.20 -1.00 -10.48
C ARG A 76 8.07 -0.36 -9.70
N LEU A 77 7.33 -1.19 -8.99
CA LEU A 77 6.32 -0.74 -8.05
C LEU A 77 6.95 -0.57 -6.67
N ASN A 78 6.74 0.58 -6.05
CA ASN A 78 7.23 0.90 -4.72
C ASN A 78 6.09 1.30 -3.79
N ILE A 79 6.37 1.32 -2.49
CA ILE A 79 5.47 1.83 -1.46
C ILE A 79 6.03 3.16 -0.97
N PHE A 80 5.17 4.18 -0.91
CA PHE A 80 5.47 5.50 -0.40
C PHE A 80 4.60 5.84 0.81
N THR A 81 5.15 6.61 1.74
CA THR A 81 4.40 7.21 2.85
C THR A 81 3.63 8.45 2.37
N LEU A 82 2.77 8.99 3.24
CA LEU A 82 2.11 10.29 3.00
C LEU A 82 3.04 11.49 3.06
N GLU A 83 4.30 11.29 3.43
CA GLU A 83 5.35 12.32 3.38
C GLU A 83 6.24 12.17 2.14
N GLY A 84 5.95 11.18 1.29
CA GLY A 84 6.68 10.93 0.04
C GLY A 84 7.92 10.05 0.20
N ASP A 85 8.20 9.56 1.41
CA ASP A 85 9.31 8.64 1.66
C ASP A 85 9.06 7.27 1.05
N VAL A 86 10.07 6.68 0.43
CA VAL A 86 10.00 5.32 -0.12
C VAL A 86 10.35 4.29 0.95
N LEU A 87 9.54 3.25 1.08
CA LEU A 87 9.82 2.14 1.99
C LEU A 87 10.87 1.20 1.39
N ARG A 88 11.78 0.74 2.23
CA ARG A 88 12.68 -0.37 1.90
C ARG A 88 11.92 -1.70 1.91
N LEU A 89 11.70 -2.27 0.73
CA LEU A 89 10.88 -3.45 0.52
C LEU A 89 11.55 -4.77 0.94
N ASP A 90 12.87 -4.76 1.11
CA ASP A 90 13.68 -5.88 1.61
C ASP A 90 13.55 -6.08 3.12
N LEU A 91 13.16 -5.02 3.86
CA LEU A 91 12.97 -5.06 5.30
C LEU A 91 11.55 -5.47 5.66
N GLU A 92 11.40 -6.08 6.84
CA GLU A 92 10.12 -6.33 7.49
C GLU A 92 9.36 -5.01 7.73
N ILE A 93 8.04 -5.06 7.63
CA ILE A 93 7.19 -3.89 7.88
C ILE A 93 7.44 -3.36 9.30
N GLU A 94 7.67 -4.24 10.29
CA GLU A 94 7.94 -3.86 11.67
C GLU A 94 9.14 -2.91 11.80
N ALA A 95 10.17 -3.05 10.98
CA ALA A 95 11.34 -2.18 11.01
C ALA A 95 11.02 -0.71 10.59
N HIS A 96 9.92 -0.49 9.90
CA HIS A 96 9.43 0.83 9.50
C HIS A 96 8.46 1.44 10.52
N ILE A 97 7.91 0.62 11.43
CA ILE A 97 6.93 1.08 12.42
C ILE A 97 7.64 1.94 13.48
N GLY A 98 7.05 3.10 13.78
CA GLY A 98 7.53 4.03 14.80
C GLY A 98 8.52 5.08 14.27
N SER A 99 9.17 4.82 13.13
CA SER A 99 10.04 5.77 12.44
C SER A 99 9.34 6.42 11.24
N THR A 100 8.93 5.61 10.26
CA THR A 100 8.37 6.07 8.98
C THR A 100 6.90 5.69 8.79
N LEU A 101 6.42 4.68 9.51
CA LEU A 101 5.02 4.23 9.48
C LEU A 101 4.41 4.16 10.88
N ARG A 102 3.11 4.38 10.94
CA ARG A 102 2.26 4.13 12.11
C ARG A 102 1.10 3.22 11.72
N ALA A 103 0.58 2.49 12.71
CA ALA A 103 -0.60 1.67 12.49
C ALA A 103 -1.80 2.56 12.09
N GLY A 104 -2.47 2.17 11.01
CA GLY A 104 -3.58 2.93 10.44
C GLY A 104 -3.18 3.96 9.39
N ASP A 105 -1.88 4.17 9.12
CA ASP A 105 -1.43 5.08 8.07
C ASP A 105 -1.92 4.65 6.69
N THR A 106 -1.99 5.63 5.78
CA THR A 106 -2.19 5.35 4.37
C THR A 106 -0.85 5.21 3.66
N ILE A 107 -0.67 4.13 2.93
CA ILE A 107 0.46 3.89 2.04
C ILE A 107 0.05 4.02 0.59
N ILE A 108 0.97 4.52 -0.23
CA ILE A 108 0.74 4.79 -1.64
C ILE A 108 1.59 3.83 -2.46
N LEU A 109 0.95 3.05 -3.32
CA LEU A 109 1.61 2.22 -4.31
C LEU A 109 1.79 3.07 -5.56
N GLU A 110 3.03 3.22 -6.01
CA GLU A 110 3.32 3.98 -7.22
C GLU A 110 4.49 3.40 -8.00
N LYS A 111 4.43 3.57 -9.32
CA LYS A 111 5.48 3.16 -10.25
C LYS A 111 6.65 4.16 -10.22
N GLY A 112 7.86 3.64 -10.35
CA GLY A 112 9.08 4.44 -10.35
C GLY A 112 9.61 4.70 -8.94
N ASN A 113 10.62 5.57 -8.82
CA ASN A 113 11.37 5.78 -7.58
C ASN A 113 11.04 7.08 -6.85
N ARG A 114 10.06 7.85 -7.35
CA ARG A 114 9.65 9.15 -6.79
C ARG A 114 8.15 9.32 -6.91
N LEU A 115 7.56 9.90 -5.89
CA LEU A 115 6.16 10.29 -5.90
C LEU A 115 6.05 11.78 -6.29
N SER A 116 5.19 12.12 -7.23
CA SER A 116 4.96 13.53 -7.56
C SER A 116 4.15 14.22 -6.45
N GLU A 117 4.40 15.52 -6.26
CA GLU A 117 3.68 16.31 -5.27
C GLU A 117 2.16 16.38 -5.58
N GLU A 118 1.80 16.47 -6.87
CA GLU A 118 0.41 16.38 -7.31
C GLU A 118 -0.26 15.08 -6.84
N ARG A 119 0.45 13.95 -6.98
CA ARG A 119 -0.07 12.65 -6.56
C ARG A 119 -0.24 12.60 -5.04
N LEU A 120 0.74 13.11 -4.29
CA LEU A 120 0.70 13.17 -2.84
C LEU A 120 -0.48 14.01 -2.35
N ASN A 121 -0.67 15.19 -2.95
CA ASN A 121 -1.77 16.10 -2.62
C ASN A 121 -3.12 15.47 -2.94
N PHE A 122 -3.27 14.80 -4.08
CA PHE A 122 -4.49 14.05 -4.40
C PHE A 122 -4.79 12.97 -3.35
N VAL A 123 -3.80 12.20 -2.90
CA VAL A 123 -4.05 11.16 -1.89
C VAL A 123 -4.48 11.76 -0.55
N ARG A 124 -3.90 12.91 -0.16
CA ARG A 124 -4.26 13.61 1.08
C ARG A 124 -5.70 14.12 1.11
N THR A 125 -6.37 14.29 -0.05
CA THR A 125 -7.77 14.73 -0.10
C THR A 125 -8.79 13.59 -0.03
N ILE A 126 -8.37 12.35 -0.26
CA ILE A 126 -9.28 11.18 -0.31
C ILE A 126 -9.16 10.26 0.91
N ARG A 127 -8.28 10.60 1.86
CA ARG A 127 -8.08 9.85 3.11
C ARG A 127 -9.10 10.18 4.18
#